data_AF-A0A011PP29-F1
#
_entry.id   AF-A0A011PP29-F1
#
_cell.length_a   1.000
_cell.length_b   1.000
_cell.length_c   1.000
_cell.angle_alpha   90.00
_cell.angle_beta   90.00
_cell.angle_gamma   90.00
#
_symmetry.space_group_name_H-M   'P 1'
#
loop_
_entity.id
_entity.type
_entity.pdbx_description
1 polymer ?
#
loop_
_entity_poly.entity_id
_entity_poly.type
_entity_poly.pdbx_seq_one_letter_code
_entity_poly.pdbx_strand_id
1 'polypeptide(L)'
;MSKQIPPPTPEINRLRAAAALIPIIESGLLASKLSIERASIMASFCEWTVERPSDDPNVVKLAETVGSGLKRIKMVLSSAG
;
A
#
# COMPACT_ATOMS: atom_id res chain seq x y z
N MET A 1 -14.26 -21.65 -9.71
CA MET A 1 -12.80 -21.59 -9.45
C MET A 1 -12.58 -20.81 -8.17
N SER A 2 -12.48 -21.51 -7.04
CA SER A 2 -12.14 -20.90 -5.75
C SER A 2 -10.75 -20.28 -5.88
N LYS A 3 -10.65 -18.95 -5.76
CA LYS A 3 -9.36 -18.27 -5.61
C LYS A 3 -8.78 -18.77 -4.29
N GLN A 4 -7.93 -19.80 -4.33
CA GLN A 4 -7.18 -20.21 -3.15
C GLN A 4 -6.36 -19.01 -2.71
N ILE A 5 -6.66 -18.53 -1.51
CA ILE A 5 -5.89 -17.47 -0.88
C ILE A 5 -4.49 -18.05 -0.66
N PRO A 6 -3.42 -17.44 -1.20
CA PRO A 6 -2.09 -17.94 -0.99
C PRO A 6 -1.79 -18.03 0.51
N PRO A 7 -1.06 -19.07 0.94
CA PRO A 7 -0.79 -19.32 2.34
C PRO A 7 -0.13 -18.08 2.99
N PRO A 8 -0.46 -17.79 4.25
CA PRO A 8 0.06 -16.61 4.92
C PRO A 8 1.56 -16.75 5.14
N THR A 9 2.33 -15.90 4.46
CA THR A 9 3.75 -15.64 4.76
C THR A 9 3.89 -14.24 5.36
N PRO A 10 4.97 -13.97 6.12
CA PRO A 10 5.21 -12.62 6.64
C PRO A 10 5.21 -11.56 5.53
N GLU A 11 5.72 -11.89 4.35
CA GLU A 11 5.76 -11.01 3.18
C GLU A 11 4.37 -10.70 2.63
N ILE A 12 3.57 -11.72 2.34
CA ILE A 12 2.23 -11.50 1.78
C ILE A 12 1.32 -10.78 2.76
N ASN A 13 1.51 -11.01 4.07
CA ASN A 13 0.74 -10.34 5.11
C ASN A 13 1.07 -8.85 5.20
N ARG A 14 2.35 -8.48 5.07
CA ARG A 14 2.77 -7.06 5.00
C ARG A 14 2.14 -6.38 3.79
N LEU A 15 2.24 -6.99 2.62
CA LEU A 15 1.64 -6.46 1.39
C LEU A 15 0.11 -6.35 1.49
N ARG A 16 -0.56 -7.32 2.13
CA ARG A 16 -2.02 -7.25 2.38
C ARG A 16 -2.37 -6.08 3.30
N ALA A 17 -1.59 -5.88 4.37
CA ALA A 17 -1.77 -4.75 5.26
C ALA A 17 -1.57 -3.42 4.52
N ALA A 18 -0.51 -3.30 3.73
CA ALA A 18 -0.26 -2.11 2.90
C ALA A 18 -1.41 -1.86 1.90
N ALA A 19 -1.87 -2.90 1.19
CA ALA A 19 -2.97 -2.79 0.24
C ALA A 19 -4.28 -2.33 0.90
N ALA A 20 -4.57 -2.78 2.12
CA ALA A 20 -5.72 -2.33 2.90
C ALA A 20 -5.55 -0.89 3.43
N LEU A 21 -4.30 -0.48 3.70
CA LEU A 21 -4.00 0.85 4.22
C LEU A 21 -4.15 1.95 3.17
N ILE A 22 -3.85 1.66 1.90
CA ILE A 22 -3.94 2.63 0.79
C ILE A 22 -5.30 3.35 0.73
N PRO A 23 -6.45 2.66 0.63
CA PRO A 23 -7.73 3.35 0.56
C PRO A 23 -8.06 4.14 1.85
N ILE A 24 -7.51 3.73 3.00
CA ILE A 24 -7.66 4.47 4.27
C ILE A 24 -6.88 5.78 4.21
N ILE A 25 -5.65 5.77 3.70
CA ILE A 25 -4.84 6.97 3.53
C ILE A 25 -5.49 7.91 2.52
N GLU A 26 -5.89 7.38 1.35
CA GLU A 26 -6.52 8.17 0.27
C GLU A 26 -7.81 8.85 0.76
N SER A 27 -8.72 8.10 1.37
CA SER A 27 -9.96 8.66 1.91
C SER A 27 -9.71 9.64 3.06
N GLY A 28 -8.74 9.35 3.93
CA GLY A 28 -8.36 10.23 5.04
C GLY A 28 -7.80 11.57 4.55
N LEU A 29 -6.95 11.56 3.52
CA LEU A 29 -6.41 12.76 2.88
C LEU A 29 -7.51 13.57 2.20
N LEU A 30 -8.35 12.93 1.38
CA LEU A 30 -9.46 13.57 0.67
C LEU A 30 -10.46 14.23 1.62
N ALA A 31 -10.75 13.59 2.76
CA ALA A 31 -11.66 14.14 3.76
C ALA A 31 -10.98 15.11 4.74
N SER A 32 -9.68 15.41 4.57
CA SER A 32 -8.86 16.19 5.50
C SER A 32 -8.91 15.68 6.96
N LYS A 33 -9.17 14.39 7.15
CA LYS A 33 -9.22 13.71 8.46
C LYS A 33 -7.87 13.09 8.84
N LEU A 34 -6.95 13.01 7.90
CA LEU A 34 -5.59 12.53 8.09
C LEU A 34 -4.61 13.65 7.75
N SER A 35 -3.71 13.99 8.68
CA SER A 35 -2.67 14.98 8.42
C SER A 35 -1.65 14.46 7.41
N ILE A 36 -1.02 15.38 6.67
CA ILE A 36 0.04 15.08 5.70
C ILE A 36 1.18 14.29 6.35
N GLU A 37 1.61 14.68 7.55
CA GLU A 37 2.68 13.98 8.29
C GLU A 37 2.31 12.52 8.59
N ARG A 38 1.10 12.27 9.11
CA ARG A 38 0.64 10.91 9.40
C ARG A 38 0.50 10.08 8.13
N ALA A 39 -0.06 10.67 7.08
CA ALA A 39 -0.18 10.02 5.78
C ALA A 39 1.20 9.67 5.18
N SER A 40 2.19 10.52 5.35
CA SER A 40 3.58 10.27 4.93
C SER A 40 4.19 9.07 5.65
N ILE A 41 4.06 8.99 6.98
CA ILE A 41 4.55 7.83 7.77
C ILE A 41 3.87 6.52 7.31
N MET A 42 2.55 6.55 7.10
CA MET A 42 1.80 5.39 6.62
C MET A 42 2.22 5.01 5.19
N ALA A 43 2.50 5.98 4.32
CA ALA A 43 3.02 5.74 2.98
C ALA A 43 4.42 5.12 3.02
N SER A 44 5.30 5.52 3.93
CA SER A 44 6.62 4.91 4.11
C SER A 44 6.54 3.43 4.48
N PHE A 45 5.57 3.03 5.31
CA PHE A 45 5.31 1.62 5.56
C PHE A 45 4.92 0.87 4.28
N CYS A 46 3.96 1.42 3.51
CA CYS A 46 3.54 0.82 2.26
C CYS A 46 4.70 0.69 1.26
N GLU A 47 5.57 1.70 1.17
CA GLU A 47 6.76 1.69 0.31
C GLU A 47 7.73 0.58 0.69
N TRP A 48 8.06 0.46 1.97
CA TRP A 48 8.91 -0.61 2.48
C TRP A 48 8.37 -2.02 2.14
N THR A 49 7.04 -2.20 2.08
CA THR A 49 6.47 -3.52 1.75
C THR A 49 6.73 -3.97 0.32
N VAL A 50 7.01 -3.05 -0.61
CA VAL A 50 7.26 -3.35 -2.04
C VAL A 50 8.74 -3.32 -2.43
N GLU A 51 9.65 -2.99 -1.51
CA GLU A 51 11.10 -2.97 -1.76
C GLU A 51 11.71 -4.36 -1.98
N ARG A 52 11.02 -5.42 -1.56
CA ARG A 52 11.49 -6.79 -1.71
C ARG A 52 10.82 -7.45 -2.92
N PRO A 53 11.55 -7.67 -4.03
CA PRO A 53 11.02 -8.40 -5.16
C PRO A 53 10.79 -9.86 -4.77
N SER A 54 9.72 -10.44 -5.30
CA SER A 54 9.31 -11.83 -5.10
C SER A 54 9.03 -12.47 -6.45
N ASP A 55 9.36 -13.75 -6.59
CA ASP A 55 9.04 -14.51 -7.81
C ASP A 55 7.63 -15.13 -7.74
N ASP A 56 6.94 -15.06 -6.59
CA ASP A 56 5.56 -15.54 -6.45
C ASP A 56 4.60 -14.59 -7.19
N PRO A 57 3.88 -15.05 -8.23
CA PRO A 57 2.98 -14.20 -9.01
C PRO A 57 1.89 -13.51 -8.18
N ASN A 58 1.45 -14.11 -7.08
CA ASN A 58 0.44 -13.53 -6.21
C ASN A 58 1.02 -12.38 -5.37
N VAL A 59 2.27 -12.52 -4.94
CA VAL A 59 3.00 -11.49 -4.22
C VAL A 59 3.31 -10.33 -5.15
N VAL A 60 3.78 -10.62 -6.38
CA VAL A 60 4.02 -9.62 -7.43
C VAL A 60 2.77 -8.78 -7.70
N LYS A 61 1.63 -9.45 -7.97
CA LYS A 61 0.37 -8.74 -8.25
C LYS A 61 -0.07 -7.85 -7.09
N LEU A 62 0.14 -8.30 -5.86
CA LEU A 62 -0.19 -7.51 -4.68
C LEU A 62 0.77 -6.33 -4.51
N ALA A 63 2.06 -6.52 -4.76
CA ALA A 63 3.05 -5.45 -4.78
C ALA A 63 2.76 -4.40 -5.87
N GLU A 64 2.33 -4.80 -7.06
CA GLU A 64 1.87 -3.88 -8.11
C GLU A 64 0.67 -3.04 -7.67
N THR A 65 -0.28 -3.67 -6.97
CA THR A 65 -1.45 -2.99 -6.42
C THR A 65 -1.03 -1.95 -5.38
N VAL A 66 -0.14 -2.32 -4.47
CA VAL A 66 0.41 -1.42 -3.44
C VAL A 66 1.20 -0.28 -4.09
N GLY A 67 2.08 -0.58 -5.04
CA GLY A 67 2.88 0.39 -5.78
C GLY A 67 2.03 1.40 -6.56
N SER A 68 0.94 0.95 -7.19
CA SER A 68 0.03 1.83 -7.91
C SER A 68 -0.71 2.80 -6.99
N GLY A 69 -1.14 2.35 -5.81
CA GLY A 69 -1.78 3.25 -4.84
C GLY A 69 -0.78 4.18 -4.13
N LEU A 70 0.44 3.72 -3.85
CA LEU A 70 1.53 4.56 -3.37
C LEU A 70 1.80 5.74 -4.29
N LYS A 71 1.84 5.52 -5.61
CA LYS A 71 2.02 6.60 -6.60
C LYS A 71 0.94 7.68 -6.46
N ARG A 72 -0.33 7.30 -6.25
CA ARG A 72 -1.43 8.25 -6.05
C ARG A 72 -1.30 9.01 -4.75
N ILE A 73 -0.99 8.33 -3.63
CA ILE A 73 -0.76 8.97 -2.34
C ILE A 73 0.40 9.97 -2.44
N LYS A 74 1.53 9.58 -3.02
CA LYS A 74 2.70 10.46 -3.18
C LYS A 74 2.36 11.70 -4.01
N MET A 75 1.58 11.56 -5.08
CA MET A 75 1.13 12.70 -5.88
C MET A 75 0.33 13.71 -5.05
N VAL A 76 -0.57 13.23 -4.19
CA VAL A 76 -1.34 14.09 -3.27
C VAL A 76 -0.41 14.76 -2.26
N LEU A 77 0.49 14.00 -1.63
CA LEU A 77 1.43 14.53 -0.63
C LEU A 77 2.37 15.59 -1.23
N SER A 78 2.87 15.39 -2.45
CA SER A 78 3.72 16.36 -3.15
C SER A 78 2.98 17.63 -3.57
N SER A 79 1.65 17.58 -3.69
CA SER A 79 0.82 18.74 -4.04
C SER A 79 0.36 19.54 -2.80
N ALA A 80 0.57 18.99 -1.61
CA ALA A 80 0.10 19.54 -0.33
C ALA A 80 1.22 20.13 0.53
N GLY A 81 2.47 20.07 0.07
CA GLY A 81 3.64 20.76 0.65
C GLY A 81 4.02 21.97 -0.19
#